data_AF-B7PDE8-F1
#
_entry.id   AF-B7PDE8-F1
#
_cell.length_a   1.000
_cell.length_b   1.000
_cell.length_c   1.000
_cell.angle_alpha   90.00
_cell.angle_beta   90.00
_cell.angle_gamma   90.00
#
_symmetry.space_group_name_H-M   'P 1'
#
loop_
_entity.id
_entity.type
_entity.pdbx_description
1 polymer ?
#
loop_
_entity_poly.entity_id
_entity_poly.type
_entity_poly.pdbx_seq_one_letter_code
_entity_poly.pdbx_strand_id
1 'polypeptide(L)'
;RGHARVYEVMKIKKRTDEDYEKDARSLSHGVLGTTVLSLMLFFSITNSTVVDYMHAVCLGVVKATTNLWFKGSHARRSFHLGKKLTMINARLKNITPPYEFSRLPRSLCQRKFWKATEWRAWLLYYSPFVLNGVLPKPYFKNWCRFSAIMHALLADVVALDRLGAIEAEIAVFMREYQDLYGCAHMTFNLHLIVHLCDSVRQWGPLWGFSAFPFENMNGVIKK
;
A
#
# COMPACT_ATOMS: atom_id res chain seq x y z
N ARG A 1 -13.24 19.36 10.79
CA ARG A 1 -13.08 17.98 10.30
C ARG A 1 -12.86 18.07 8.79
N GLY A 2 -11.64 17.84 8.30
CA GLY A 2 -11.39 17.87 6.86
C GLY A 2 -12.15 16.73 6.17
N HIS A 3 -12.84 17.03 5.07
CA HIS A 3 -13.45 15.99 4.24
C HIS A 3 -12.32 15.17 3.61
N ALA A 4 -12.13 13.92 4.06
CA ALA A 4 -11.24 12.99 3.38
C ALA A 4 -11.88 12.65 2.02
N ARG A 5 -11.21 12.97 0.91
CA ARG A 5 -11.65 12.53 -0.41
C ARG A 5 -11.74 11.00 -0.41
N VAL A 6 -12.92 10.50 -0.76
CA VAL A 6 -13.17 9.08 -1.00
C VAL A 6 -12.90 8.83 -2.46
N TYR A 7 -12.04 7.85 -2.76
CA TYR A 7 -11.67 7.49 -4.12
C TYR A 7 -12.41 6.21 -4.50
N GLU A 8 -13.60 6.35 -5.06
CA GLU A 8 -14.43 5.23 -5.50
C GLU A 8 -13.82 4.53 -6.73
N VAL A 9 -14.04 3.22 -6.86
CA VAL A 9 -13.39 2.33 -7.87
C VAL A 9 -13.98 2.49 -9.28
N MET A 10 -14.42 3.69 -9.66
CA MET A 10 -14.94 3.96 -11.00
C MET A 10 -13.83 4.41 -11.95
N LYS A 11 -14.06 4.27 -13.27
CA LYS A 11 -13.14 4.69 -14.33
C LYS A 11 -12.83 6.19 -14.22
N ILE A 12 -11.85 6.53 -13.42
CA ILE A 12 -11.33 7.89 -13.30
C ILE A 12 -10.37 8.09 -14.48
N LYS A 13 -10.63 9.11 -15.28
CA LYS A 13 -9.71 9.57 -16.33
C LYS A 13 -8.34 9.83 -15.67
N LYS A 14 -7.27 9.18 -16.15
CA LYS A 14 -5.90 9.49 -15.72
C LYS A 14 -5.62 10.96 -16.03
N ARG A 15 -5.00 11.67 -15.08
CA ARG A 15 -4.57 13.05 -15.30
C ARG A 15 -3.41 13.06 -16.30
N THR A 16 -3.38 14.09 -17.13
CA THR A 16 -2.27 14.38 -18.03
C THR A 16 -1.46 15.58 -17.53
N ASP A 17 -0.33 15.87 -18.17
CA ASP A 17 0.44 17.07 -17.87
C ASP A 17 -0.33 18.34 -18.26
N GLU A 18 -1.19 18.31 -19.29
CA GLU A 18 -2.08 19.44 -19.59
C GLU A 18 -3.13 19.67 -18.48
N ASP A 19 -3.66 18.58 -17.89
CA ASP A 19 -4.56 18.70 -16.75
C ASP A 19 -3.83 19.35 -15.55
N TYR A 20 -2.56 19.02 -15.33
CA TYR A 20 -1.70 19.66 -14.32
C TYR A 20 -1.48 21.15 -14.62
N GLU A 21 -1.12 21.51 -15.85
CA GLU A 21 -0.89 22.91 -16.23
C GLU A 21 -2.15 23.76 -16.06
N LYS A 22 -3.30 23.21 -16.41
CA LYS A 22 -4.59 23.86 -16.18
C LYS A 22 -4.79 24.13 -14.69
N ASP A 23 -4.63 23.09 -13.85
CA ASP A 23 -4.78 23.21 -12.40
C ASP A 23 -3.75 24.17 -11.77
N ALA A 24 -2.52 24.21 -12.29
CA ALA A 24 -1.46 25.12 -11.86
C ALA A 24 -1.82 26.59 -12.15
N ARG A 25 -2.43 26.87 -13.31
CA ARG A 25 -2.89 28.23 -13.66
C ARG A 25 -4.11 28.66 -12.85
N SER A 26 -5.06 27.75 -12.61
CA SER A 26 -6.28 28.06 -11.85
C SER A 26 -6.17 27.85 -10.34
N LEU A 27 -5.00 27.43 -9.84
CA LEU A 27 -4.75 27.12 -8.42
C LEU A 27 -5.81 26.17 -7.84
N SER A 28 -6.18 25.15 -8.60
CA SER A 28 -7.26 24.21 -8.28
C SER A 28 -6.75 22.83 -7.93
N HIS A 29 -7.61 22.03 -7.30
CA HIS A 29 -7.35 20.62 -6.96
C HIS A 29 -6.08 20.37 -6.12
N GLY A 30 -5.59 21.39 -5.40
CA GLY A 30 -4.40 21.31 -4.55
C GLY A 30 -3.09 21.61 -5.28
N VAL A 31 -3.14 22.04 -6.53
CA VAL A 31 -1.95 22.52 -7.26
C VAL A 31 -1.75 24.01 -6.95
N LEU A 32 -0.54 24.36 -6.50
CA LEU A 32 -0.19 25.72 -6.04
C LEU A 32 0.66 26.50 -7.05
N GLY A 33 0.49 26.19 -8.33
CA GLY A 33 1.26 26.77 -9.43
C GLY A 33 2.21 25.76 -10.08
N THR A 34 2.94 26.27 -11.08
CA THR A 34 3.90 25.49 -11.87
C THR A 34 5.16 25.23 -11.05
N THR A 35 5.64 23.98 -11.06
CA THR A 35 6.90 23.61 -10.42
C THR A 35 8.10 23.95 -11.31
N VAL A 36 9.24 24.27 -10.70
CA VAL A 36 10.51 24.46 -11.42
C VAL A 36 10.91 23.22 -12.22
N LEU A 37 10.46 22.03 -11.81
CA LEU A 37 10.73 20.78 -12.53
C LEU A 37 10.09 20.77 -13.92
N SER A 38 9.02 21.55 -14.16
CA SER A 38 8.40 21.71 -15.48
C SER A 38 9.31 22.42 -16.49
N LEU A 39 10.42 23.03 -16.05
CA LEU A 39 11.44 23.59 -16.94
C LEU A 39 12.36 22.53 -17.54
N MET A 40 12.36 21.30 -17.02
CA MET A 40 13.19 20.21 -17.53
C MET A 40 12.52 19.59 -18.77
N LEU A 41 13.24 19.56 -19.91
CA LEU A 41 12.69 19.13 -21.21
C LEU A 41 12.06 17.73 -21.21
N PHE A 42 12.51 16.83 -20.33
CA PHE A 42 12.08 15.43 -20.30
C PHE A 42 11.35 15.05 -19.00
N PHE A 43 10.96 16.04 -18.19
CA PHE A 43 10.24 15.78 -16.95
C PHE A 43 8.73 15.95 -17.17
N SER A 44 8.00 14.86 -16.93
CA SER A 44 6.54 14.83 -16.94
C SER A 44 6.05 14.75 -15.51
N ILE A 45 5.12 15.61 -15.09
CA ILE A 45 4.61 15.56 -13.71
C ILE A 45 3.91 14.23 -13.44
N THR A 46 3.17 13.75 -14.43
CA THR A 46 2.35 12.55 -14.33
C THR A 46 3.14 11.25 -14.48
N ASN A 47 4.24 11.25 -15.25
CA ASN A 47 5.05 10.07 -15.52
C ASN A 47 6.37 10.05 -14.73
N SER A 48 6.92 11.23 -14.41
CA SER A 48 8.19 11.35 -13.70
C SER A 48 8.06 11.38 -12.18
N THR A 49 6.85 11.19 -11.66
CA THR A 49 6.60 11.00 -10.23
C THR A 49 6.10 9.58 -9.96
N VAL A 50 6.68 8.91 -8.96
CA VAL A 50 6.40 7.50 -8.67
C VAL A 50 5.61 7.32 -7.38
N VAL A 51 4.79 6.28 -7.34
CA VAL A 51 4.16 5.83 -6.10
C VAL A 51 5.16 5.01 -5.30
N ASP A 52 5.71 5.60 -4.24
CA ASP A 52 6.63 4.86 -3.36
C ASP A 52 5.92 3.72 -2.62
N TYR A 53 6.41 2.50 -2.84
CA TYR A 53 5.93 1.27 -2.21
C TYR A 53 6.00 1.30 -0.68
N MET A 54 7.08 1.85 -0.11
CA MET A 54 7.26 1.86 1.34
C MET A 54 6.16 2.68 2.03
N HIS A 55 5.87 3.88 1.51
CA HIS A 55 4.87 4.79 2.06
C HIS A 55 3.44 4.40 1.68
N ALA A 56 3.15 4.23 0.38
CA ALA A 56 1.79 3.98 -0.08
C ALA A 56 1.29 2.60 0.37
N VAL A 57 2.12 1.56 0.23
CA VAL A 57 1.72 0.18 0.54
C VAL A 57 1.98 -0.14 2.01
N CYS A 58 3.23 -0.12 2.45
CA CYS A 58 3.59 -0.67 3.76
C CYS A 58 3.07 0.20 4.92
N LEU A 59 3.42 1.49 4.91
CA LEU A 59 2.99 2.45 5.94
C LEU A 59 1.58 2.98 5.71
N GLY A 60 1.06 2.89 4.49
CA GLY A 60 -0.26 3.32 4.09
C GLY A 60 -1.29 2.20 4.23
N VAL A 61 -1.49 1.43 3.16
CA VAL A 61 -2.54 0.41 3.07
C VAL A 61 -2.39 -0.67 4.14
N VAL A 62 -1.25 -1.33 4.23
CA VAL A 62 -1.04 -2.48 5.11
C VAL A 62 -1.26 -2.10 6.58
N LYS A 63 -0.66 -0.98 7.00
CA LYS A 63 -0.83 -0.43 8.34
C LYS A 63 -2.29 -0.03 8.61
N ALA A 64 -2.94 0.65 7.67
CA ALA A 64 -4.33 1.09 7.83
C ALA A 64 -5.31 -0.08 7.95
N THR A 65 -5.23 -1.06 7.03
CA THR A 65 -6.09 -2.24 7.02
C THR A 65 -5.86 -3.11 8.27
N THR A 66 -4.60 -3.32 8.68
CA THR A 66 -4.33 -4.07 9.92
C THR A 66 -4.88 -3.35 11.14
N ASN A 67 -4.71 -2.03 11.23
CA ASN A 67 -5.28 -1.26 12.34
C ASN A 67 -6.81 -1.29 12.36
N LEU A 68 -7.44 -1.33 11.20
CA LEU A 68 -8.89 -1.45 11.06
C LEU A 68 -9.42 -2.71 11.76
N TRP A 69 -8.74 -3.85 11.59
CA TRP A 69 -9.12 -5.11 12.21
C TRP A 69 -9.07 -5.10 13.74
N PHE A 70 -8.28 -4.23 14.35
CA PHE A 70 -8.09 -4.20 15.82
C PHE A 70 -8.62 -2.94 16.48
N LYS A 71 -9.28 -2.04 15.74
CA LYS A 71 -9.83 -0.80 16.30
C LYS A 71 -11.12 -1.09 17.09
N GLY A 72 -11.18 -0.64 18.34
CA GLY A 72 -12.33 -0.88 19.24
C GLY A 72 -13.65 -0.33 18.71
N SER A 73 -13.63 0.78 17.96
CA SER A 73 -14.82 1.35 17.31
C SER A 73 -15.46 0.41 16.26
N HIS A 74 -14.75 -0.64 15.85
CA HIS A 74 -15.23 -1.65 14.91
C HIS A 74 -15.48 -3.01 15.57
N ALA A 75 -15.60 -3.07 16.90
CA ALA A 75 -15.77 -4.34 17.64
C ALA A 75 -16.96 -5.20 17.17
N ARG A 76 -18.00 -4.58 16.57
CA ARG A 76 -19.18 -5.26 16.01
C ARG A 76 -19.04 -5.64 14.54
N ARG A 77 -17.96 -5.26 13.85
CA ARG A 77 -17.72 -5.60 12.45
C ARG A 77 -17.19 -7.02 12.35
N SER A 78 -17.60 -7.75 11.31
CA SER A 78 -17.21 -9.14 11.04
C SER A 78 -15.70 -9.33 10.92
N PHE A 79 -14.98 -8.34 10.38
CA PHE A 79 -13.52 -8.36 10.25
C PHE A 79 -12.76 -8.08 11.56
N HIS A 80 -13.44 -7.79 12.67
CA HIS A 80 -12.77 -7.40 13.90
C HIS A 80 -12.08 -8.59 14.59
N LEU A 81 -10.80 -8.43 14.91
CA LEU A 81 -9.92 -9.47 15.43
C LEU A 81 -9.48 -9.25 16.88
N GLY A 82 -10.03 -8.25 17.58
CA GLY A 82 -9.60 -7.89 18.95
C GLY A 82 -9.60 -9.07 19.92
N LYS A 83 -10.66 -9.89 19.93
CA LYS A 83 -10.78 -11.08 20.79
C LYS A 83 -9.79 -12.20 20.43
N LYS A 84 -9.28 -12.21 19.19
CA LYS A 84 -8.36 -13.24 18.67
C LYS A 84 -6.89 -12.81 18.77
N LEU A 85 -6.59 -11.63 19.30
CA LEU A 85 -5.24 -11.04 19.33
C LEU A 85 -4.20 -11.92 20.03
N THR A 86 -4.55 -12.57 21.14
CA THR A 86 -3.64 -13.47 21.87
C THR A 86 -3.20 -14.65 21.00
N MET A 87 -4.16 -15.32 20.35
CA MET A 87 -3.88 -16.42 19.42
C MET A 87 -3.05 -15.97 18.21
N ILE A 88 -3.38 -14.82 17.63
CA ILE A 88 -2.66 -14.25 16.48
C ILE A 88 -1.21 -13.95 16.87
N ASN A 89 -0.98 -13.35 18.05
CA ASN A 89 0.36 -13.08 18.55
C ASN A 89 1.14 -14.36 18.86
N ALA A 90 0.50 -15.41 19.36
CA ALA A 90 1.15 -16.70 19.57
C ALA A 90 1.64 -17.29 18.23
N ARG A 91 0.79 -17.29 17.19
CA ARG A 91 1.19 -17.71 15.84
C ARG A 91 2.33 -16.87 15.28
N LEU A 92 2.25 -15.55 15.43
CA LEU A 92 3.26 -14.62 14.91
C LEU A 92 4.62 -14.81 15.59
N LYS A 93 4.64 -15.01 16.91
CA LYS A 93 5.88 -15.23 17.69
C LYS A 93 6.52 -16.60 17.44
N ASN A 94 5.74 -17.58 16.99
CA ASN A 94 6.25 -18.90 16.62
C ASN A 94 6.92 -18.92 15.24
N ILE A 95 6.87 -17.82 14.48
CA ILE A 95 7.55 -17.73 13.19
C ILE A 95 9.04 -17.44 13.43
N THR A 96 9.88 -18.32 12.90
CA THR A 96 11.34 -18.18 12.84
C THR A 96 11.75 -17.78 11.42
N PRO A 97 11.88 -16.47 11.12
CA PRO A 97 12.31 -16.04 9.80
C PRO A 97 13.79 -16.40 9.56
N PRO A 98 14.20 -16.53 8.29
CA PRO A 98 15.60 -16.77 7.96
C PRO A 98 16.46 -15.51 8.21
N TYR A 99 17.78 -15.67 8.10
CA TYR A 99 18.77 -14.66 8.51
C TYR A 99 18.63 -13.31 7.79
N GLU A 100 18.07 -13.30 6.58
CA GLU A 100 17.81 -12.10 5.77
C GLU A 100 16.85 -11.12 6.47
N PHE A 101 16.05 -11.59 7.43
CA PHE A 101 15.21 -10.72 8.24
C PHE A 101 15.99 -10.20 9.42
N SER A 102 16.29 -8.90 9.40
CA SER A 102 17.01 -8.22 10.49
C SER A 102 16.35 -8.29 11.88
N ARG A 103 15.08 -8.71 11.98
CA ARG A 103 14.31 -8.73 13.23
C ARG A 103 13.30 -9.87 13.27
N LEU A 104 13.15 -10.46 14.45
CA LEU A 104 12.06 -11.37 14.77
C LEU A 104 10.69 -10.65 14.77
N PRO A 105 9.59 -11.36 14.46
CA PRO A 105 8.25 -10.78 14.48
C PRO A 105 7.89 -10.24 15.86
N ARG A 106 7.56 -8.95 15.94
CA ARG A 106 7.05 -8.33 17.16
C ARG A 106 5.55 -8.55 17.32
N SER A 107 5.05 -8.40 18.54
CA SER A 107 3.62 -8.51 18.83
C SER A 107 2.81 -7.40 18.12
N LEU A 108 1.61 -7.74 17.65
CA LEU A 108 0.63 -6.78 17.13
C LEU A 108 0.15 -5.79 18.21
N CYS A 109 0.36 -6.06 19.49
CA CYS A 109 0.13 -5.06 20.55
C CYS A 109 1.07 -3.85 20.41
N GLN A 110 2.26 -4.06 19.84
CA GLN A 110 3.28 -3.04 19.62
C GLN A 110 3.24 -2.46 18.20
N ARG A 111 2.24 -2.82 17.38
CA ARG A 111 2.15 -2.42 15.96
C ARG A 111 2.19 -0.91 15.72
N LYS A 112 1.80 -0.11 16.73
CA LYS A 112 1.92 1.36 16.67
C LYS A 112 3.37 1.84 16.47
N PHE A 113 4.35 1.00 16.84
CA PHE A 113 5.79 1.24 16.71
C PHE A 113 6.48 0.41 15.62
N TRP A 114 5.71 -0.28 14.77
CA TRP A 114 6.29 -1.05 13.67
C TRP A 114 6.83 -0.13 12.58
N LYS A 115 8.04 -0.44 12.12
CA LYS A 115 8.69 0.20 10.99
C LYS A 115 8.12 -0.34 9.67
N ALA A 116 8.40 0.35 8.56
CA ALA A 116 7.96 -0.08 7.23
C ALA A 116 8.43 -1.50 6.88
N THR A 117 9.62 -1.91 7.32
CA THR A 117 10.15 -3.26 7.08
C THR A 117 9.32 -4.36 7.76
N GLU A 118 8.73 -4.07 8.92
CA GLU A 118 7.86 -5.00 9.63
C GLU A 118 6.48 -5.08 8.98
N TRP A 119 5.97 -3.96 8.46
CA TRP A 119 4.75 -3.95 7.66
C TRP A 119 4.92 -4.72 6.34
N ARG A 120 6.08 -4.58 5.69
CA ARG A 120 6.45 -5.40 4.53
C ARG A 120 6.45 -6.88 4.87
N ALA A 121 7.13 -7.27 5.95
CA ALA A 121 7.20 -8.66 6.37
C ALA A 121 5.82 -9.23 6.75
N TRP A 122 5.00 -8.42 7.43
CA TRP A 122 3.62 -8.74 7.74
C TRP A 122 2.80 -9.04 6.49
N LEU A 123 2.81 -8.14 5.49
CA LEU A 123 2.07 -8.31 4.24
C LEU A 123 2.51 -9.54 3.43
N LEU A 124 3.82 -9.70 3.22
CA LEU A 124 4.35 -10.67 2.27
C LEU A 124 4.48 -12.08 2.83
N TYR A 125 4.76 -12.22 4.14
CA TYR A 125 5.16 -13.51 4.71
C TYR A 125 4.30 -13.94 5.90
N TYR A 126 4.03 -13.05 6.85
CA TYR A 126 3.45 -13.49 8.12
C TYR A 126 1.93 -13.52 8.11
N SER A 127 1.28 -12.48 7.60
CA SER A 127 -0.17 -12.32 7.70
C SER A 127 -0.98 -13.39 6.95
N PRO A 128 -0.59 -13.90 5.76
CA PRO A 128 -1.36 -14.97 5.11
C PRO A 128 -1.39 -16.25 5.97
N PHE A 129 -0.29 -16.59 6.63
CA PHE A 129 -0.22 -17.75 7.53
C PHE A 129 -0.97 -17.48 8.85
N VAL A 130 -0.66 -16.36 9.49
CA VAL A 130 -1.18 -16.04 10.83
C VAL A 130 -2.71 -15.85 10.81
N LEU A 131 -3.25 -15.26 9.74
CA LEU A 131 -4.68 -14.95 9.62
C LEU A 131 -5.52 -16.11 9.06
N ASN A 132 -4.89 -17.18 8.57
CA ASN A 132 -5.60 -18.33 8.03
C ASN A 132 -6.50 -18.99 9.09
N GLY A 133 -7.78 -19.15 8.79
CA GLY A 133 -8.80 -19.63 9.73
C GLY A 133 -9.17 -18.65 10.85
N VAL A 134 -8.60 -17.44 10.87
CA VAL A 134 -8.83 -16.41 11.90
C VAL A 134 -9.69 -15.28 11.34
N LEU A 135 -9.27 -14.71 10.20
CA LEU A 135 -9.98 -13.66 9.48
C LEU A 135 -11.09 -14.32 8.63
N PRO A 136 -12.32 -13.77 8.59
CA PRO A 136 -13.39 -14.40 7.82
C PRO A 136 -13.04 -14.49 6.33
N LYS A 137 -13.49 -15.58 5.68
CA LYS A 137 -13.05 -16.00 4.33
C LYS A 137 -13.04 -14.87 3.29
N PRO A 138 -14.08 -14.01 3.15
CA PRO A 138 -14.06 -12.94 2.14
C PRO A 138 -12.92 -11.93 2.35
N TYR A 139 -12.70 -11.50 3.59
CA TYR A 139 -11.63 -10.58 3.96
C TYR A 139 -10.25 -11.22 3.78
N PHE A 140 -10.12 -12.49 4.16
CA PHE A 140 -8.88 -13.24 3.99
C PHE A 140 -8.50 -13.42 2.52
N LYS A 141 -9.47 -13.79 1.67
CA LYS A 141 -9.26 -13.91 0.21
C LYS A 141 -8.83 -12.58 -0.40
N ASN A 142 -9.51 -11.48 -0.05
CA ASN A 142 -9.15 -10.14 -0.53
C ASN A 142 -7.72 -9.74 -0.08
N TRP A 143 -7.37 -10.03 1.18
CA TRP A 143 -6.02 -9.75 1.70
C TRP A 143 -4.93 -10.60 1.02
N CYS A 144 -5.19 -11.89 0.79
CA CYS A 144 -4.26 -12.76 0.06
C CYS A 144 -4.11 -12.33 -1.40
N ARG A 145 -5.18 -11.84 -2.05
CA ARG A 145 -5.11 -11.24 -3.38
C ARG A 145 -4.17 -10.04 -3.37
N PHE A 146 -4.30 -9.13 -2.40
CA PHE A 146 -3.39 -8.00 -2.24
C PHE A 146 -1.94 -8.44 -2.05
N SER A 147 -1.70 -9.42 -1.18
CA SER A 147 -0.36 -9.99 -0.96
C SER A 147 0.22 -10.57 -2.25
N ALA A 148 -0.57 -11.30 -3.05
CA ALA A 148 -0.14 -11.86 -4.33
C ALA A 148 0.19 -10.78 -5.37
N ILE A 149 -0.63 -9.72 -5.48
CA ILE A 149 -0.33 -8.57 -6.35
C ILE A 149 1.01 -7.94 -5.95
N MET A 150 1.26 -7.76 -4.64
CA MET A 150 2.51 -7.16 -4.17
C MET A 150 3.72 -8.06 -4.45
N HIS A 151 3.61 -9.37 -4.28
CA HIS A 151 4.65 -10.32 -4.68
C HIS A 151 4.97 -10.22 -6.18
N ALA A 152 3.96 -10.12 -7.04
CA ALA A 152 4.15 -10.01 -8.49
C ALA A 152 4.87 -8.72 -8.89
N LEU A 153 4.54 -7.59 -8.26
CA LEU A 153 5.15 -6.28 -8.56
C LEU A 153 6.52 -6.05 -7.91
N LEU A 154 6.88 -6.88 -6.93
CA LEU A 154 8.18 -6.88 -6.25
C LEU A 154 9.14 -7.96 -6.75
N ALA A 155 8.75 -8.74 -7.76
CA ALA A 155 9.64 -9.72 -8.37
C ALA A 155 10.88 -9.05 -8.96
N ASP A 156 12.00 -9.78 -9.02
CA ASP A 156 13.24 -9.28 -9.63
C ASP A 156 13.05 -8.89 -11.09
N VAL A 157 12.16 -9.62 -11.79
CA VAL A 157 11.77 -9.35 -13.17
C VAL A 157 10.24 -9.36 -13.25
N VAL A 158 9.67 -8.25 -13.71
CA VAL A 158 8.23 -8.12 -13.98
C VAL A 158 8.03 -7.99 -15.49
N ALA A 159 7.46 -9.02 -16.12
CA ALA A 159 7.20 -9.01 -17.55
C ALA A 159 6.07 -8.02 -17.89
N LEU A 160 6.30 -7.15 -18.88
CA LEU A 160 5.38 -6.07 -19.23
C LEU A 160 4.02 -6.56 -19.73
N ASP A 161 4.00 -7.70 -20.41
CA ASP A 161 2.78 -8.38 -20.89
C ASP A 161 1.89 -8.88 -19.74
N ARG A 162 2.47 -9.17 -18.56
CA ARG A 162 1.72 -9.57 -17.36
C ARG A 162 1.10 -8.39 -16.61
N LEU A 163 1.56 -7.16 -16.83
CA LEU A 163 1.06 -6.00 -16.10
C LEU A 163 -0.45 -5.78 -16.30
N GLY A 164 -0.98 -6.04 -17.49
CA GLY A 164 -2.43 -5.92 -17.73
C GLY A 164 -3.27 -6.89 -16.89
N ALA A 165 -2.77 -8.10 -16.65
CA ALA A 165 -3.43 -9.06 -15.76
C ALA A 165 -3.35 -8.61 -14.29
N ILE A 166 -2.21 -8.04 -13.86
CA ILE A 166 -2.05 -7.50 -12.51
C ILE A 166 -2.97 -6.28 -12.30
N GLU A 167 -3.11 -5.39 -13.29
CA GLU A 167 -4.04 -4.27 -13.27
C GLU A 167 -5.49 -4.75 -13.07
N ALA A 168 -5.88 -5.83 -13.76
CA ALA A 168 -7.20 -6.44 -13.59
C ALA A 168 -7.39 -6.99 -12.16
N GLU A 169 -6.38 -7.65 -11.60
CA GLU A 169 -6.38 -8.14 -10.21
C GLU A 169 -6.46 -7.01 -9.19
N ILE A 170 -5.76 -5.89 -9.41
CA ILE A 170 -5.88 -4.68 -8.60
C ILE A 170 -7.31 -4.13 -8.66
N ALA A 171 -7.93 -4.07 -9.84
CA ALA A 171 -9.30 -3.59 -9.98
C ALA A 171 -10.30 -4.49 -9.22
N VAL A 172 -10.12 -5.81 -9.25
CA VAL A 172 -10.92 -6.75 -8.45
C VAL A 172 -10.68 -6.54 -6.95
N PHE A 173 -9.41 -6.45 -6.52
CA PHE A 173 -9.06 -6.18 -5.13
C PHE A 173 -9.73 -4.91 -4.61
N MET A 174 -9.68 -3.82 -5.37
CA MET A 174 -10.23 -2.52 -4.98
C MET A 174 -11.75 -2.57 -4.82
N ARG A 175 -12.47 -3.21 -5.76
CA ARG A 175 -13.93 -3.38 -5.68
C ARG A 175 -14.30 -4.22 -4.46
N GLU A 176 -13.69 -5.40 -4.31
CA GLU A 176 -13.91 -6.27 -3.15
C GLU A 176 -13.58 -5.55 -1.84
N TYR A 177 -12.50 -4.76 -1.78
CA TYR A 177 -12.12 -4.01 -0.59
C TYR A 177 -13.17 -2.96 -0.23
N GLN A 178 -13.70 -2.22 -1.21
CA GLN A 178 -14.78 -1.26 -1.00
C GLN A 178 -16.04 -1.93 -0.45
N ASP A 179 -16.44 -3.07 -1.01
CA ASP A 179 -17.63 -3.81 -0.56
C ASP A 179 -17.46 -4.35 0.87
N LEU A 180 -16.26 -4.85 1.18
CA LEU A 180 -15.94 -5.49 2.45
C LEU A 180 -15.77 -4.50 3.61
N TYR A 181 -15.10 -3.37 3.36
CA TYR A 181 -14.72 -2.41 4.39
C TYR A 181 -15.56 -1.12 4.34
N GLY A 182 -16.14 -0.78 3.20
CA GLY A 182 -16.96 0.42 2.97
C GLY A 182 -16.16 1.58 2.37
N CYS A 183 -16.86 2.46 1.65
CA CYS A 183 -16.29 3.60 0.93
C CYS A 183 -15.48 4.56 1.83
N ALA A 184 -15.86 4.71 3.10
CA ALA A 184 -15.14 5.52 4.08
C ALA A 184 -13.69 5.06 4.35
N HIS A 185 -13.33 3.83 3.94
CA HIS A 185 -11.99 3.26 4.08
C HIS A 185 -11.19 3.25 2.77
N MET A 186 -11.74 3.82 1.68
CA MET A 186 -11.06 4.02 0.40
C MET A 186 -10.13 5.23 0.46
N THR A 187 -9.04 5.09 1.22
CA THR A 187 -8.07 6.16 1.47
C THR A 187 -7.24 6.52 0.23
N PHE A 188 -6.57 7.67 0.26
CA PHE A 188 -5.63 8.09 -0.78
C PHE A 188 -4.55 7.03 -1.08
N ASN A 189 -3.92 6.44 -0.06
CA ASN A 189 -2.91 5.40 -0.26
C ASN A 189 -3.47 4.15 -0.95
N LEU A 190 -4.74 3.83 -0.69
CA LEU A 190 -5.43 2.73 -1.37
C LEU A 190 -5.70 3.08 -2.84
N HIS A 191 -6.08 4.33 -3.13
CA HIS A 191 -6.19 4.81 -4.51
C HIS A 191 -4.86 4.72 -5.25
N LEU A 192 -3.74 5.08 -4.62
CA LEU A 192 -2.42 5.02 -5.25
C LEU A 192 -2.04 3.61 -5.77
N ILE A 193 -2.64 2.55 -5.21
CA ILE A 193 -2.40 1.16 -5.66
C ILE A 193 -2.73 0.98 -7.14
N VAL A 194 -3.73 1.70 -7.68
CA VAL A 194 -4.13 1.57 -9.09
C VAL A 194 -3.05 2.05 -10.07
N HIS A 195 -2.11 2.88 -9.58
CA HIS A 195 -1.02 3.45 -10.39
C HIS A 195 0.28 2.65 -10.26
N LEU A 196 0.32 1.57 -9.46
CA LEU A 196 1.55 0.79 -9.26
C LEU A 196 2.01 0.10 -10.55
N CYS A 197 1.09 -0.40 -11.38
CA CYS A 197 1.47 -1.03 -12.63
C CYS A 197 2.04 -0.02 -13.63
N ASP A 198 1.52 1.22 -13.65
CA ASP A 198 2.13 2.30 -14.44
C ASP A 198 3.51 2.67 -13.92
N SER A 199 3.68 2.75 -12.59
CA SER A 199 4.99 2.98 -11.98
C SER A 199 5.98 1.87 -12.39
N VAL A 200 5.56 0.61 -12.38
CA VAL A 200 6.42 -0.51 -12.80
C VAL A 200 6.74 -0.48 -14.30
N ARG A 201 5.76 -0.13 -15.13
CA ARG A 201 5.93 -0.01 -16.58
C ARG A 201 7.00 1.03 -16.95
N GLN A 202 7.12 2.09 -16.17
CA GLN A 202 8.02 3.21 -16.45
C GLN A 202 9.37 3.10 -15.72
N TRP A 203 9.37 2.59 -14.49
CA TRP A 203 10.53 2.66 -13.57
C TRP A 203 11.09 1.29 -13.16
N GLY A 204 10.50 0.20 -13.64
CA GLY A 204 10.88 -1.16 -13.26
C GLY A 204 10.24 -1.62 -11.95
N PRO A 205 10.69 -2.74 -11.35
CA PRO A 205 10.08 -3.31 -10.15
C PRO A 205 10.00 -2.32 -8.98
N LEU A 206 8.96 -2.45 -8.14
CA LEU A 206 8.67 -1.49 -7.06
C LEU A 206 9.81 -1.29 -6.05
N TRP A 207 10.67 -2.29 -5.87
CA TRP A 207 11.80 -2.19 -4.97
C TRP A 207 12.90 -1.25 -5.49
N GLY A 208 13.01 -1.08 -6.82
CA GLY A 208 14.07 -0.32 -7.49
C GLY A 208 14.03 1.18 -7.24
N PHE A 209 12.85 1.73 -6.92
CA PHE A 209 12.65 3.15 -6.61
C PHE A 209 12.03 3.37 -5.22
N SER A 210 12.06 2.35 -4.37
CA SER A 210 11.49 2.46 -3.02
C SER A 210 12.32 3.36 -2.11
N ALA A 211 11.66 4.00 -1.14
CA ALA A 211 12.32 4.87 -0.15
C ALA A 211 13.12 4.11 0.93
N PHE A 212 13.10 2.77 0.94
CA PHE A 212 13.79 1.96 1.96
C PHE A 212 15.30 2.27 2.06
N PRO A 213 16.10 2.29 0.96
CA PRO A 213 17.53 2.58 1.05
C PRO A 213 17.80 4.01 1.51
N PHE A 214 17.01 4.98 1.04
CA PHE A 214 17.14 6.40 1.38
C PHE A 214 16.87 6.64 2.87
N GLU A 215 15.77 6.12 3.42
CA GLU A 215 15.48 6.28 4.85
C GLU A 215 16.46 5.52 5.74
N ASN A 216 16.99 4.39 5.28
CA ASN A 216 18.06 3.70 6.00
C ASN A 216 19.32 4.56 6.08
N MET A 217 19.70 5.23 4.99
CA MET A 217 20.84 6.15 4.94
C MET A 217 20.66 7.37 5.86
N ASN A 218 19.44 7.87 6.03
CA ASN A 218 19.17 8.95 7.00
C ASN A 218 19.58 8.59 8.43
N GLY A 219 19.54 7.31 8.80
CA GLY A 219 20.01 6.83 10.10
C GLY A 219 21.54 6.79 10.23
N VAL A 220 22.26 6.72 9.11
CA VAL A 220 23.73 6.79 9.04
C VAL A 220 24.18 8.25 9.11
N ILE A 221 23.56 9.13 8.33
CA ILE A 221 23.93 10.56 8.25
C ILE A 221 23.69 11.30 9.59
N LYS A 222 22.67 10.89 10.36
CA LYS A 222 22.36 11.50 11.66
C LYS A 222 23.27 11.06 12.81
N LYS A 223 24.17 10.11 12.59
CA LYS A 223 25.18 9.69 13.56
C LYS A 223 26.47 10.44 13.32
#